data_AF-A0A355V6R7-F1
#
_entry.id   AF-A0A355V6R7-F1
#
_cell.length_a   1.000
_cell.length_b   1.000
_cell.length_c   1.000
_cell.angle_alpha   90.00
_cell.angle_beta   90.00
_cell.angle_gamma   90.00
#
_symmetry.space_group_name_H-M   'P 1'
#
loop_
_entity.id
_entity.type
_entity.pdbx_description
1 polymer ?
#
loop_
_entity_poly.entity_id
_entity_poly.type
_entity_poly.pdbx_seq_one_letter_code
_entity_poly.pdbx_strand_id
1 'polypeptide(L)' 'VGWKGLINDPFMDDTFQIEEGLKIGRKLLLDVANMGLPASTEALDPISPQYLQDLIAWS' A
#
# COMPACT_ATOMS: atom_id res chain seq x y z
N VAL A 1 -17.81 -4.88 -7.25
CA VAL A 1 -18.60 -4.20 -6.20
C VAL A 1 -17.96 -4.59 -4.88
N GLY A 2 -17.55 -3.64 -4.06
CA GLY A 2 -16.81 -3.88 -2.81
C GLY A 2 -15.57 -2.99 -2.66
N TRP A 3 -15.03 -2.95 -1.44
CA TRP A 3 -13.84 -2.18 -1.10
C TRP A 3 -12.62 -2.65 -1.92
N LYS A 4 -11.87 -1.69 -2.48
CA LYS A 4 -10.78 -1.93 -3.45
C LYS A 4 -9.39 -1.93 -2.81
N GLY A 5 -9.31 -1.93 -1.48
CA GLY A 5 -8.07 -1.93 -0.73
C GLY A 5 -7.62 -0.54 -0.27
N LEU A 6 -6.66 -0.54 0.65
CA LEU A 6 -6.17 0.63 1.39
C LEU A 6 -5.66 1.75 0.48
N ILE A 7 -4.95 1.40 -0.59
CA ILE A 7 -4.43 2.39 -1.55
C ILE A 7 -5.58 3.10 -2.27
N ASN A 8 -6.65 2.37 -2.61
CA ASN A 8 -7.74 2.92 -3.40
C ASN A 8 -8.74 3.71 -2.55
N ASP A 9 -9.04 3.26 -1.34
CA ASP A 9 -10.05 3.88 -0.47
C ASP A 9 -9.67 3.73 1.01
N PRO A 10 -8.75 4.56 1.52
CA PRO A 10 -8.16 4.37 2.84
C PRO A 10 -9.16 4.53 4.00
N PHE A 11 -10.24 5.27 3.80
CA PHE A 11 -11.24 5.57 4.83
C PHE A 11 -12.48 4.67 4.75
N MET A 12 -12.54 3.75 3.78
CA MET A 12 -13.65 2.80 3.60
C MET A 12 -15.01 3.50 3.45
N ASP A 13 -15.01 4.67 2.82
CA ASP A 13 -16.16 5.57 2.68
C ASP A 13 -16.45 5.95 1.22
N ASP A 14 -15.85 5.23 0.27
CA ASP A 14 -15.97 5.46 -1.18
C ASP A 14 -15.51 6.87 -1.62
N THR A 15 -14.65 7.54 -0.83
CA THR A 15 -14.06 8.85 -1.21
C THR A 15 -12.87 8.74 -2.15
N PHE A 16 -12.28 7.55 -2.27
CA PHE A 16 -11.18 7.24 -3.19
C PHE A 16 -9.95 8.16 -3.06
N GLN A 17 -9.55 8.46 -1.82
CA GLN A 17 -8.40 9.31 -1.52
C GLN A 17 -7.06 8.58 -1.73
N ILE A 18 -6.69 8.34 -3.00
CA ILE A 18 -5.53 7.51 -3.38
C ILE A 18 -4.20 8.06 -2.87
N GLU A 19 -4.01 9.39 -2.90
CA GLU A 19 -2.78 10.01 -2.40
C GLU A 19 -2.56 9.71 -0.91
N GLU A 20 -3.61 9.83 -0.10
CA GLU A 20 -3.57 9.47 1.32
C GLU A 20 -3.39 7.97 1.51
N GLY A 21 -4.03 7.14 0.68
CA GLY A 21 -3.83 5.70 0.65
C GLY A 21 -2.36 5.32 0.43
N LEU A 22 -1.67 5.96 -0.52
CA LEU A 22 -0.24 5.76 -0.77
C LEU A 22 0.62 6.18 0.41
N LYS A 23 0.34 7.34 1.03
CA LYS A 23 1.07 7.81 2.22
C LYS A 23 0.93 6.82 3.39
N ILE A 24 -0.31 6.38 3.66
CA ILE A 24 -0.62 5.44 4.74
C ILE A 24 0.04 4.08 4.47
N GLY A 25 -0.14 3.54 3.26
CA GLY A 25 0.45 2.26 2.86
C GLY A 25 1.97 2.25 2.93
N ARG A 26 2.63 3.31 2.45
CA ARG A 26 4.09 3.44 2.55
C ARG A 26 4.55 3.56 4.00
N LYS A 27 3.86 4.34 4.83
CA LYS A 27 4.19 4.47 6.26
C LYS A 27 4.08 3.12 6.97
N LEU A 28 3.02 2.35 6.69
CA LEU A 28 2.84 1.01 7.23
C LEU A 28 4.01 0.10 6.85
N LEU A 29 4.41 0.06 5.57
CA LEU A 29 5.53 -0.76 5.12
C LEU A 29 6.86 -0.32 5.75
N LEU A 30 7.08 0.98 5.93
CA LEU A 30 8.25 1.49 6.67
C LEU A 30 8.26 1.01 8.12
N ASP A 31 7.12 1.03 8.80
CA ASP A 31 7.02 0.57 10.18
C ASP A 31 7.32 -0.92 10.30
N VAL A 32 6.80 -1.73 9.37
CA VAL A 32 7.10 -3.17 9.28
C VAL A 32 8.59 -3.41 9.02
N ALA A 33 9.19 -2.67 8.08
CA ALA A 33 10.62 -2.75 7.78
C ALA A 33 11.48 -2.35 8.99
N ASN A 34 11.09 -1.31 9.73
CA ASN A 34 11.78 -0.86 10.95
C ASN A 34 11.71 -1.89 12.09
N MET A 35 10.72 -2.78 12.07
CA MET A 35 10.64 -3.94 12.98
C MET A 35 11.57 -5.10 12.54
N GLY A 36 12.26 -4.97 11.41
CA GLY A 36 13.09 -6.02 10.83
C GLY A 36 12.28 -7.13 10.14
N LEU A 37 11.00 -6.89 9.86
CA LEU A 37 10.12 -7.86 9.22
C LEU A 37 10.02 -7.57 7.71
N PRO A 38 10.25 -8.56 6.84
CA PRO A 38 10.01 -8.39 5.41
C PRO A 38 8.52 -8.39 5.09
N ALA A 39 8.11 -7.58 4.13
CA ALA A 39 6.74 -7.55 3.60
C ALA A 39 6.68 -8.08 2.18
N SER A 40 5.52 -8.62 1.80
CA SER A 40 5.18 -9.02 0.44
C SER A 40 3.87 -8.36 0.02
N THR A 41 3.69 -8.14 -1.29
CA THR A 41 2.44 -7.63 -1.84
C THR A 41 2.09 -8.32 -3.15
N GLU A 42 0.80 -8.38 -3.46
CA GLU A 42 0.29 -8.72 -4.78
C GLU A 42 0.41 -7.51 -5.72
N ALA A 43 0.98 -7.70 -6.91
CA ALA A 43 1.13 -6.65 -7.92
C ALA A 43 -0.10 -6.58 -8.84
N LEU A 44 -1.12 -5.84 -8.42
CA LEU A 44 -2.40 -5.72 -9.13
C LEU A 44 -2.44 -4.60 -10.17
N ASP A 45 -1.68 -3.52 -9.94
CA ASP A 45 -1.60 -2.37 -10.84
C ASP A 45 -0.13 -2.01 -11.14
N PRO A 46 0.16 -1.46 -12.34
CA PRO A 46 1.54 -1.19 -12.76
C PRO A 46 2.15 0.08 -12.16
N ILE A 47 1.37 0.89 -11.42
CA ILE A 47 1.77 2.22 -10.94
C ILE A 47 2.23 2.15 -9.47
N SER A 48 1.47 1.48 -8.61
CA SER A 48 1.76 1.34 -7.16
C SER A 48 3.17 0.85 -6.85
N PRO A 49 3.79 -0.08 -7.61
CA PRO A 49 5.17 -0.48 -7.38
C PRO A 49 6.17 0.69 -7.35
N GLN A 50 5.96 1.75 -8.13
CA GLN A 50 6.85 2.92 -8.15
C GLN A 50 6.94 3.63 -6.78
N TYR A 51 5.94 3.43 -5.91
CA TYR A 51 5.84 4.08 -4.61
C TYR A 51 6.16 3.16 -3.44
N LEU A 52 6.12 1.84 -3.63
CA LEU A 52 6.16 0.86 -2.53
C LEU A 52 7.22 -0.24 -2.71
N GLN A 53 7.72 -0.48 -3.93
CA GLN A 53 8.55 -1.65 -4.26
C GLN A 53 9.85 -1.72 -3.45
N ASP A 54 10.43 -0.58 -3.07
CA ASP A 54 11.64 -0.52 -2.26
C ASP A 54 11.47 -1.10 -0.84
N LEU A 55 10.23 -1.29 -0.40
CA LEU A 55 9.86 -1.85 0.90
C LEU A 55 9.26 -3.26 0.82
N ILE A 56 9.20 -3.83 -0.39
CA ILE A 56 8.65 -5.17 -0.65
C ILE A 56 9.80 -6.14 -0.94
N ALA A 57 9.89 -7.21 -0.16
CA ALA A 57 10.91 -8.22 -0.30
C ALA A 57 10.57 -9.26 -1.39
N TRP A 58 9.28 -9.48 -1.66
CA TRP A 58 8.79 -10.45 -2.63
C TRP A 58 7.37 -10.09 -3.13
N SER A 59 7.08 -10.38 -4.40
CA SER A 59 5.77 -10.25 -5.04
C SER A 59 5.46 -11.47 -5.90
#